data_AF-A0A1B6LIL4-F1
#
_entry.id   AF-A0A1B6LIL4-F1
#
_cell.length_a   1.000
_cell.length_b   1.000
_cell.length_c   1.000
_cell.angle_alpha   90.00
_cell.angle_beta   90.00
_cell.angle_gamma   90.00
#
_symmetry.space_group_name_H-M   'P 1'
#
loop_
_entity.id
_entity.type
_entity.pdbx_description
1 polymer ?
#
loop_
_entity_poly.entity_id
_entity_poly.type
_entity_poly.pdbx_seq_one_letter_code
_entity_poly.pdbx_strand_id
1 'polypeptide(L)'
;EERLTGVINLIFDKAVDEPNFSKCYANMCNICSKIEVSKSENGEEQKVNFRKILITRCQTEFESSKPAELDAAKHLAEINNCTNPEKKKEMQLIYEEQERKIRMKSVGNIRFIGELFKLGMLTPAIMVRCIEHLLNTMAPEEESLECLCKLLTTIGKDLELP
;
A
#
# COMPACT_ATOMS: atom_id res chain seq x y z
N GLU A 1 16.25 -13.68 -5.44
CA GLU A 1 15.08 -12.78 -5.53
C GLU A 1 14.05 -13.06 -4.45
N GLU A 2 13.51 -14.28 -4.34
CA GLU A 2 12.43 -14.64 -3.41
C GLU A 2 12.66 -14.17 -1.95
N ARG A 3 13.88 -14.34 -1.42
CA ARG A 3 14.22 -13.84 -0.08
C ARG A 3 14.16 -12.31 0.04
N LEU A 4 14.56 -11.56 -0.99
CA LEU A 4 14.43 -10.10 -0.98
C LEU A 4 12.95 -9.69 -1.01
N THR A 5 12.14 -10.37 -1.82
CA THR A 5 10.69 -10.16 -1.84
C THR A 5 10.07 -10.43 -0.47
N GLY A 6 10.47 -11.52 0.19
CA GLY A 6 10.02 -11.84 1.55
C GLY A 6 10.39 -10.75 2.56
N VAL A 7 11.63 -10.26 2.53
CA VAL A 7 12.06 -9.13 3.38
C VAL A 7 11.23 -7.88 3.11
N ILE A 8 11.00 -7.53 1.85
CA ILE A 8 10.19 -6.36 1.48
C ILE A 8 8.76 -6.50 2.01
N ASN A 9 8.12 -7.66 1.84
CA ASN A 9 6.76 -7.89 2.33
C ASN A 9 6.67 -7.74 3.85
N LEU A 10 7.63 -8.30 4.58
CA LEU A 10 7.71 -8.14 6.04
C LEU A 10 7.85 -6.67 6.45
N ILE A 11 8.64 -5.89 5.70
CA ILE A 11 8.78 -4.45 5.97
C ILE A 11 7.45 -3.73 5.75
N PHE A 12 6.73 -4.03 4.67
CA PHE A 12 5.42 -3.45 4.40
C PHE A 12 4.41 -3.78 5.50
N ASP A 13 4.29 -5.06 5.88
CA ASP A 13 3.38 -5.48 6.94
C ASP A 13 3.73 -4.79 8.26
N LYS A 14 5.03 -4.67 8.59
CA LYS A 14 5.48 -3.94 9.78
C LYS A 14 5.25 -2.44 9.70
N ALA A 15 5.41 -1.82 8.54
CA ALA A 15 5.16 -0.40 8.37
C ALA A 15 3.66 -0.04 8.50
N VAL A 16 2.79 -1.00 8.23
CA VAL A 16 1.34 -0.90 8.46
C VAL A 16 1.01 -1.05 9.94
N ASP A 17 1.54 -2.08 10.59
CA ASP A 17 1.30 -2.34 12.01
C ASP A 17 1.88 -1.22 12.90
N GLU A 18 2.98 -0.62 12.44
CA GLU A 18 3.78 0.33 13.22
C GLU A 18 4.03 1.64 12.44
N PRO A 19 2.99 2.44 12.08
CA PRO A 19 3.12 3.60 11.17
C PRO A 19 4.05 4.71 11.68
N ASN A 20 4.25 4.80 13.00
CA ASN A 20 5.15 5.78 13.58
C ASN A 20 6.63 5.47 13.28
N PHE A 21 6.94 4.24 12.88
CA PHE A 21 8.27 3.79 12.49
C PHE A 21 8.47 3.74 10.97
N SER A 22 7.50 4.22 10.17
CA SER A 22 7.60 4.26 8.70
C SER A 22 8.92 4.87 8.21
N LYS A 23 9.40 5.96 8.85
CA LYS A 23 10.69 6.57 8.52
C LYS A 23 11.87 5.63 8.78
N CYS A 24 11.84 4.86 9.87
CA CYS A 24 12.89 3.88 10.18
C CYS A 24 12.91 2.75 9.15
N TYR A 25 11.74 2.22 8.79
CA TYR A 25 11.62 1.21 7.73
C TYR A 25 12.11 1.74 6.38
N ALA A 26 11.83 3.01 6.06
CA ALA A 26 12.26 3.61 4.79
C ALA A 26 13.78 3.75 4.74
N ASN A 27 14.41 4.16 5.85
CA ASN A 27 15.86 4.20 5.95
C ASN A 27 16.50 2.81 5.80
N MET A 28 15.88 1.76 6.36
CA MET A 28 16.35 0.39 6.17
C MET A 28 16.28 -0.02 4.70
N CYS A 29 15.16 0.25 4.01
CA CYS A 29 15.03 0.04 2.57
C CYS A 29 16.12 0.77 1.78
N ASN A 30 16.45 2.02 2.17
CA ASN A 30 17.49 2.80 1.50
C ASN A 30 18.88 2.18 1.65
N ILE A 31 19.22 1.69 2.84
CA ILE A 31 20.47 0.93 3.07
C ILE A 31 20.50 -0.34 2.22
N CYS A 32 19.37 -1.06 2.16
CA CYS A 32 19.25 -2.29 1.38
C CYS A 32 19.18 -2.06 -0.14
N SER A 33 18.98 -0.83 -0.61
CA SER A 33 18.65 -0.51 -2.01
C SER A 33 19.64 -1.07 -3.04
N LYS A 34 20.93 -1.13 -2.68
CA LYS A 34 22.03 -1.61 -3.53
C LYS A 34 22.27 -3.12 -3.44
N ILE A 35 21.57 -3.83 -2.55
CA ILE A 35 21.67 -5.29 -2.46
C ILE A 35 21.13 -5.88 -3.76
N GLU A 36 21.97 -6.64 -4.43
CA GLU A 36 21.70 -7.26 -5.72
C GLU A 36 21.88 -8.77 -5.61
N VAL A 37 20.97 -9.51 -6.23
CA VAL A 37 20.99 -10.97 -6.27
C VAL A 37 20.78 -11.43 -7.71
N SER A 38 21.38 -12.56 -8.06
CA SER A 38 21.11 -13.22 -9.32
C SER A 38 19.73 -13.86 -9.29
N LYS A 39 19.05 -13.80 -10.43
CA LYS A 39 17.83 -14.51 -10.77
C LYS A 39 18.10 -15.27 -12.06
N SER A 40 17.83 -16.57 -12.06
CA SER A 40 17.87 -17.37 -13.28
C SER A 40 16.47 -17.43 -13.86
N GLU A 41 16.27 -16.79 -15.02
CA GLU A 41 15.05 -16.89 -15.81
C GLU A 41 15.45 -17.32 -17.22
N ASN A 42 14.80 -18.37 -17.73
CA ASN A 42 15.02 -18.89 -19.09
C ASN A 42 16.48 -19.26 -19.44
N GLY A 43 17.30 -19.58 -18.44
CA GLY A 43 18.72 -19.92 -18.64
C GLY A 43 19.66 -18.71 -18.73
N GLU A 44 19.15 -17.48 -18.62
CA GLU A 44 19.94 -16.27 -18.53
C GLU A 44 20.03 -15.78 -17.08
N GLU A 45 21.24 -15.41 -16.65
CA GLU A 45 21.47 -14.84 -15.32
C GLU A 45 21.15 -13.33 -15.36
N GLN A 46 19.98 -12.97 -14.85
CA GLN A 46 19.60 -11.57 -14.66
C GLN A 46 19.90 -11.13 -13.23
N LYS A 47 20.39 -9.90 -13.10
CA LYS A 47 20.59 -9.30 -11.79
C LYS A 47 19.37 -8.49 -11.40
N VAL A 48 18.86 -8.74 -10.20
CA VAL A 48 17.76 -7.97 -9.61
C VAL A 48 18.22 -7.34 -8.31
N ASN A 49 18.00 -6.04 -8.18
CA ASN A 49 18.31 -5.30 -6.97
C ASN A 49 17.06 -5.04 -6.12
N PHE A 50 17.28 -4.81 -4.84
CA PHE A 50 16.24 -4.53 -3.85
C PHE A 50 15.32 -3.38 -4.28
N ARG A 51 15.89 -2.30 -4.84
CA ARG A 51 15.12 -1.13 -5.28
C ARG A 51 14.10 -1.48 -6.36
N LYS A 52 14.45 -2.31 -7.35
CA LYS A 52 13.54 -2.72 -8.41
C LYS A 52 12.35 -3.49 -7.85
N ILE A 53 12.59 -4.45 -6.95
CA ILE A 53 11.53 -5.24 -6.30
C ILE A 53 10.64 -4.33 -5.44
N LEU A 54 11.24 -3.38 -4.72
CA LEU A 54 10.52 -2.43 -3.89
C LEU A 54 9.56 -1.56 -4.73
N ILE A 55 10.03 -1.05 -5.87
CA ILE A 55 9.20 -0.26 -6.80
C ILE A 55 8.03 -1.09 -7.31
N THR A 56 8.28 -2.33 -7.76
CA THR A 56 7.21 -3.24 -8.19
C THR A 56 6.19 -3.47 -7.08
N ARG A 57 6.64 -3.68 -5.83
CA ARG A 57 5.73 -3.87 -4.69
C ARG A 57 4.87 -2.63 -4.40
N CYS A 58 5.44 -1.43 -4.52
CA CYS A 58 4.69 -0.18 -4.37
C CYS A 58 3.62 -0.03 -5.46
N GLN A 59 3.94 -0.43 -6.71
CA GLN A 59 2.98 -0.39 -7.82
C GLN A 59 1.82 -1.37 -7.61
N THR A 60 2.12 -2.61 -7.20
CA THR A 60 1.11 -3.64 -6.99
C THR A 60 0.15 -3.33 -5.84
N GLU A 61 0.61 -2.59 -4.82
CA GLU A 61 -0.24 -2.17 -3.71
C GLU A 61 -1.46 -1.35 -4.17
N PHE A 62 -1.34 -0.58 -5.25
CA PHE A 62 -2.42 0.30 -5.74
C PHE A 62 -3.10 -0.19 -7.01
N GLU A 63 -2.45 -1.04 -7.80
CA GLU A 63 -3.03 -1.58 -9.05
C GLU A 63 -4.02 -2.73 -8.80
N SER A 64 -4.06 -3.30 -7.59
CA SER A 64 -4.92 -4.44 -7.25
C SER A 64 -6.39 -4.07 -6.96
N SER A 65 -6.91 -2.92 -7.44
CA SER A 65 -8.26 -2.47 -7.09
C SER A 65 -9.39 -3.33 -7.68
N LYS A 66 -9.22 -3.87 -8.89
CA LYS A 66 -10.31 -4.58 -9.59
C LYS A 66 -10.78 -5.88 -8.90
N PRO A 67 -9.91 -6.78 -8.43
CA PRO A 67 -10.36 -7.96 -7.68
C PRO A 67 -11.05 -7.61 -6.36
N ALA A 68 -10.57 -6.57 -5.66
CA ALA A 68 -11.14 -6.12 -4.40
C ALA A 68 -12.54 -5.53 -4.58
N GLU A 69 -12.77 -4.73 -5.64
CA GLU A 69 -14.08 -4.18 -5.98
C GLU A 69 -15.12 -5.27 -6.30
N LEU A 70 -14.71 -6.31 -7.03
CA LEU A 70 -15.55 -7.46 -7.37
C LEU A 70 -15.96 -8.27 -6.13
N ASP A 71 -15.04 -8.48 -5.19
CA ASP A 71 -15.34 -9.21 -3.96
C ASP A 71 -16.16 -8.38 -2.97
N ALA A 72 -15.92 -7.06 -2.89
CA ALA A 72 -16.77 -6.16 -2.12
C ALA A 72 -18.23 -6.16 -2.63
N ALA A 73 -18.42 -6.12 -3.95
CA ALA A 73 -19.75 -6.19 -4.55
C ALA A 73 -20.48 -7.52 -4.24
N LYS A 74 -19.77 -8.66 -4.24
CA LYS A 74 -20.34 -9.96 -3.85
C LYS A 74 -20.75 -9.98 -2.38
N HIS A 75 -19.87 -9.55 -1.47
CA HIS A 75 -20.17 -9.49 -0.04
C HIS A 75 -21.39 -8.59 0.25
N LEU A 76 -21.46 -7.42 -0.38
CA LEU A 76 -22.62 -6.52 -0.26
C LEU A 76 -23.90 -7.16 -0.79
N ALA A 77 -23.84 -7.89 -1.92
CA ALA A 77 -24.99 -8.61 -2.44
C ALA A 77 -25.46 -9.72 -1.49
N GLU A 78 -24.54 -10.48 -0.88
CA GLU A 78 -24.86 -11.50 0.12
C GLU A 78 -25.53 -10.91 1.36
N ILE A 79 -25.02 -9.79 1.86
CA ILE A 79 -25.61 -9.07 3.00
C ILE A 79 -27.02 -8.57 2.64
N ASN A 80 -27.19 -7.99 1.46
CA ASN A 80 -28.46 -7.45 1.01
C ASN A 80 -29.53 -8.53 0.80
N ASN A 81 -29.13 -9.69 0.27
CA ASN A 81 -30.00 -10.84 0.05
C ASN A 81 -30.29 -11.64 1.33
N CYS A 82 -29.63 -11.34 2.45
CA CYS A 82 -29.89 -12.01 3.72
C CYS A 82 -31.27 -11.60 4.27
N THR A 83 -32.18 -12.57 4.38
CA THR A 83 -33.55 -12.36 4.86
C THR A 83 -33.67 -12.40 6.40
N ASN A 84 -32.67 -12.97 7.08
CA ASN A 84 -32.63 -13.00 8.54
C ASN A 84 -32.02 -11.69 9.06
N PRO A 85 -32.75 -10.87 9.85
CA PRO A 85 -32.29 -9.56 10.29
C PRO A 85 -31.10 -9.61 11.26
N GLU A 86 -31.01 -10.61 12.15
CA GLU A 86 -29.88 -10.77 13.06
C GLU A 86 -28.60 -11.14 12.30
N LYS A 87 -28.71 -12.13 11.41
CA LYS A 87 -27.58 -12.56 10.57
C LYS A 87 -27.14 -11.46 9.61
N LYS A 88 -28.08 -10.69 9.04
CA LYS A 88 -27.77 -9.54 8.19
C LYS A 88 -26.96 -8.49 8.94
N LYS A 89 -27.35 -8.17 10.18
CA LYS A 89 -26.64 -7.21 11.03
C LYS A 89 -25.24 -7.70 11.39
N GLU A 90 -25.08 -8.99 11.72
CA GLU A 90 -23.77 -9.59 12.00
C GLU A 90 -22.85 -9.53 10.77
N MET A 91 -23.34 -9.93 9.61
CA MET A 91 -22.57 -9.88 8.36
C MET A 91 -22.16 -8.44 7.99
N GLN A 92 -23.06 -7.46 8.20
CA GLN A 92 -22.76 -6.05 7.99
C GLN A 92 -21.63 -5.55 8.90
N LEU A 93 -21.66 -5.91 10.20
CA LEU A 93 -20.59 -5.52 11.14
C LEU A 93 -19.24 -6.14 10.77
N ILE A 94 -19.22 -7.42 10.37
CA ILE A 94 -18.00 -8.10 9.93
C ILE A 94 -17.43 -7.42 8.67
N TYR A 95 -18.30 -7.09 7.71
CA TYR A 95 -17.90 -6.39 6.49
C TYR A 95 -17.33 -5.01 6.79
N GLU A 96 -17.98 -4.22 7.65
CA GLU A 96 -17.49 -2.90 8.07
C GLU A 96 -16.13 -2.98 8.79
N GLU A 97 -15.91 -4.01 9.62
CA GLU A 97 -14.62 -4.23 10.28
C GLU A 97 -13.51 -4.62 9.28
N GLN A 98 -13.82 -5.48 8.31
CA GLN A 98 -12.89 -5.87 7.24
C GLN A 98 -12.50 -4.66 6.38
N GLU A 99 -13.48 -3.88 5.95
CA GLU A 99 -13.30 -2.63 5.22
C GLU A 99 -12.41 -1.65 5.99
N ARG A 100 -12.69 -1.45 7.28
CA ARG A 100 -11.86 -0.60 8.15
C ARG A 100 -10.40 -1.09 8.17
N LYS A 101 -10.16 -2.40 8.34
CA LYS A 101 -8.80 -2.96 8.36
C LYS A 101 -8.06 -2.76 7.03
N ILE A 102 -8.75 -2.97 5.91
CA ILE A 102 -8.18 -2.75 4.57
C ILE A 102 -7.77 -1.29 4.40
N ARG A 103 -8.62 -0.35 4.83
CA ARG A 103 -8.32 1.10 4.76
C ARG A 103 -7.17 1.51 5.65
N MET A 104 -7.15 1.04 6.90
CA MET A 104 -6.02 1.30 7.82
C MET A 104 -4.71 0.80 7.23
N LYS A 105 -4.73 -0.38 6.58
CA LYS A 105 -3.57 -0.93 5.86
C LYS A 105 -3.14 -0.03 4.69
N SER A 106 -4.09 0.42 3.87
CA SER A 106 -3.80 1.35 2.77
C SER A 106 -3.18 2.66 3.27
N VAL A 107 -3.75 3.28 4.31
CA VAL A 107 -3.22 4.51 4.94
C VAL A 107 -1.80 4.31 5.48
N GLY A 108 -1.55 3.21 6.18
CA GLY A 108 -0.22 2.86 6.69
C GLY A 108 0.80 2.68 5.56
N ASN A 109 0.41 1.97 4.50
CA ASN A 109 1.24 1.78 3.31
C ASN A 109 1.57 3.09 2.61
N ILE A 110 0.59 3.99 2.43
CA ILE A 110 0.81 5.29 1.78
C ILE A 110 1.76 6.16 2.60
N ARG A 111 1.61 6.18 3.93
CA ARG A 111 2.54 6.90 4.81
C ARG A 111 3.97 6.38 4.65
N PHE A 112 4.15 5.06 4.61
CA PHE A 112 5.44 4.43 4.40
C PHE A 112 6.04 4.75 3.02
N ILE A 113 5.22 4.69 1.98
CA ILE A 113 5.61 5.01 0.60
C ILE A 113 6.03 6.48 0.46
N GLY A 114 5.38 7.40 1.16
CA GLY A 114 5.82 8.79 1.25
C GLY A 114 7.24 8.96 1.80
N GLU A 115 7.59 8.21 2.86
CA GLU A 115 8.95 8.22 3.42
C GLU A 115 9.98 7.61 2.45
N LEU A 116 9.60 6.59 1.67
CA LEU A 116 10.46 6.03 0.61
C LEU A 116 10.70 7.04 -0.52
N PHE A 117 9.67 7.77 -0.94
CA PHE A 117 9.78 8.81 -1.96
C PHE A 117 10.71 9.94 -1.52
N LYS A 118 10.59 10.39 -0.26
CA LYS A 118 11.47 11.40 0.33
C LYS A 118 12.96 11.02 0.31
N LEU A 119 13.26 9.72 0.31
CA LEU A 119 14.63 9.20 0.18
C LEU A 119 15.07 9.01 -1.28
N GLY A 120 14.30 9.51 -2.25
CA GLY A 120 14.59 9.38 -3.68
C GLY A 120 14.51 7.94 -4.20
N MET A 121 13.83 7.06 -3.47
CA MET A 121 13.74 5.64 -3.85
C MET A 121 12.66 5.36 -4.90
N LEU A 122 11.62 6.20 -4.93
CA LEU A 122 10.44 6.06 -5.77
C LEU A 122 10.33 7.21 -6.78
N THR A 123 9.51 7.03 -7.81
CA THR A 123 9.24 8.06 -8.82
C THR A 123 8.00 8.88 -8.47
N PRO A 124 7.88 10.13 -8.96
CA PRO A 124 6.70 10.95 -8.72
C PRO A 124 5.39 10.30 -9.17
N ALA A 125 5.43 9.46 -10.23
CA ALA A 125 4.27 8.74 -10.74
C ALA A 125 3.62 7.82 -9.67
N ILE A 126 4.41 7.23 -8.78
CA ILE A 126 3.87 6.42 -7.68
C ILE A 126 3.12 7.30 -6.67
N MET A 127 3.64 8.50 -6.39
CA MET A 127 3.01 9.42 -5.45
C MET A 127 1.72 10.03 -5.98
N VAL A 128 1.66 10.35 -7.28
CA VAL A 128 0.42 10.79 -7.92
C VAL A 128 -0.68 9.74 -7.73
N ARG A 129 -0.38 8.45 -7.94
CA ARG A 129 -1.33 7.36 -7.70
C ARG A 129 -1.76 7.24 -6.24
N CYS A 130 -0.84 7.47 -5.28
CA CYS A 130 -1.20 7.49 -3.86
C CYS A 130 -2.20 8.60 -3.54
N ILE A 131 -1.98 9.80 -4.11
CA ILE A 131 -2.86 10.96 -3.93
C ILE A 131 -4.22 10.68 -4.57
N GLU A 132 -4.25 10.16 -5.80
CA GLU A 132 -5.49 9.74 -6.48
C GLU A 132 -6.25 8.69 -5.67
N HIS A 133 -5.57 7.70 -5.08
CA HIS A 133 -6.20 6.69 -4.25
C HIS A 133 -6.87 7.29 -2.99
N LEU A 134 -6.20 8.24 -2.32
CA LEU A 134 -6.75 8.92 -1.14
C LEU A 134 -7.91 9.87 -1.46
N LEU A 135 -7.96 10.41 -2.69
CA LEU A 135 -9.02 11.31 -3.14
C LEU A 135 -10.25 10.58 -3.70
N ASN A 136 -10.06 9.42 -4.33
CA ASN A 136 -11.11 8.68 -5.03
C ASN A 136 -11.89 7.70 -4.15
N THR A 137 -11.63 7.65 -2.84
CA THR A 137 -12.50 6.95 -1.89
C THR A 137 -13.86 7.64 -1.86
N MET A 138 -14.93 6.91 -2.21
CA MET A 138 -16.32 7.39 -2.43
C MET A 138 -16.90 8.29 -1.31
N ALA A 139 -16.32 8.23 -0.13
CA ALA A 139 -16.35 9.29 0.86
C ALA A 139 -14.96 9.37 1.50
N PRO A 140 -14.17 10.44 1.29
CA PRO A 140 -12.88 10.56 1.96
C PRO A 140 -13.15 10.76 3.45
N GLU A 141 -12.97 9.67 4.20
CA GLU A 141 -13.07 9.65 5.65
C GLU A 141 -11.97 10.52 6.25
N GLU A 142 -12.20 11.03 7.46
CA GLU A 142 -11.26 11.91 8.18
C GLU A 142 -9.83 11.37 8.18
N GLU A 143 -9.66 10.06 8.34
CA GLU A 143 -8.37 9.36 8.31
C GLU A 143 -7.66 9.45 6.94
N SER A 144 -8.40 9.35 5.83
CA SER A 144 -7.81 9.43 4.48
C SER A 144 -7.35 10.85 4.17
N LEU A 145 -8.13 11.86 4.58
CA LEU A 145 -7.76 13.27 4.44
C LEU A 145 -6.59 13.63 5.35
N GLU A 146 -6.57 13.14 6.58
CA GLU A 146 -5.44 13.32 7.49
C GLU A 146 -4.18 12.68 6.91
N CYS A 147 -4.28 11.46 6.35
CA CYS A 147 -3.18 10.81 5.64
C CYS A 147 -2.69 11.67 4.48
N LEU A 148 -3.59 12.18 3.64
CA LEU A 148 -3.24 13.06 2.52
C LEU A 148 -2.52 14.33 2.99
N CYS A 149 -3.04 15.01 4.01
CA CYS A 149 -2.42 16.20 4.59
C CYS A 149 -1.01 15.90 5.11
N LYS A 150 -0.84 14.79 5.84
CA LYS A 150 0.48 14.35 6.33
C LYS A 150 1.42 14.01 5.18
N LEU A 151 0.92 13.32 4.16
CA LEU A 151 1.69 12.94 2.98
C LEU A 151 2.20 14.18 2.25
N LEU A 152 1.32 15.12 1.91
CA LEU A 152 1.69 16.38 1.25
C LEU A 152 2.62 17.23 2.11
N THR A 153 2.49 17.20 3.43
CA THR A 153 3.44 17.86 4.34
C THR A 153 4.83 17.22 4.24
N THR A 154 4.91 15.90 4.09
CA THR A 154 6.17 15.15 4.02
C THR A 154 6.87 15.29 2.67
N ILE A 155 6.12 15.25 1.57
CA ILE A 155 6.66 15.10 0.21
C ILE A 155 6.26 16.21 -0.78
N GLY A 156 5.40 17.16 -0.39
CA GLY A 156 4.85 18.17 -1.30
C GLY A 156 5.93 19.03 -1.95
N LYS A 157 6.95 19.43 -1.19
CA LYS A 157 8.10 20.16 -1.73
C LYS A 157 8.89 19.35 -2.76
N ASP A 158 9.05 18.05 -2.52
CA ASP A 158 9.80 17.15 -3.42
C ASP A 158 8.98 16.77 -4.66
N LEU A 159 7.65 16.90 -4.61
CA LEU A 159 6.75 16.71 -5.76
C LEU A 159 6.74 17.88 -6.74
N GLU A 160 6.96 19.10 -6.25
CA GLU A 160 6.99 20.32 -7.09
C GLU A 160 8.29 20.46 -7.89
N LEU A 161 9.34 19.73 -7.50
CA LEU A 161 10.65 19.80 -8.13
C LEU A 161 10.76 18.74 -9.26
N PRO A 162 11.05 19.14 -10.51
CA PRO A 162 11.16 18.24 -11.65
C PRO A 162 12.36 17.28 -11.58
#